data_AF-A0A1Q7LD87-F1
#
_entry.id   AF-A0A1Q7LD87-F1
#
_cell.length_a   1.000
_cell.length_b   1.000
_cell.length_c   1.000
_cell.angle_alpha   90.00
_cell.angle_beta   90.00
_cell.angle_gamma   90.00
#
_symmetry.space_group_name_H-M   'P 1'
#
loop_
_entity.id
_entity.type
_entity.pdbx_description
1 polymer ?
#
loop_
_entity_poly.entity_id
_entity_poly.type
_entity_poly.pdbx_seq_one_letter_code
_entity_poly.pdbx_strand_id
1 'polypeptide(L)'
;MGSAKLKNTKQKKAHAEQELGAWLRQYGSTLLGLLLLALLVHDIFGAHGYLAMRRTQQEINKVKAGIGQLNKENVQLEEEVKELKSDPHKIEKIARDELGLARPGEVIIKIPQSQQLPQASSVKP
;
A
#
# COMPACT_ATOMS: atom_id res chain seq x y z
N MET A 1 84.55 11.96 0.94
CA MET A 1 83.73 11.17 0.00
C MET A 1 82.21 11.19 0.31
N GLY A 2 81.67 12.19 1.03
CA GLY A 2 80.25 12.22 1.45
C GLY A 2 79.29 13.03 0.56
N SER A 3 79.81 13.92 -0.29
CA SER A 3 79.00 14.96 -0.95
C SER A 3 78.25 14.50 -2.20
N ALA A 4 78.62 13.35 -2.79
CA ALA A 4 78.01 12.80 -3.99
C ALA A 4 76.72 11.99 -3.70
N LYS A 5 76.64 11.37 -2.50
CA LYS A 5 75.51 10.49 -2.13
C LYS A 5 74.23 11.27 -1.80
N LEU A 6 74.38 12.50 -1.28
CA LEU A 6 73.27 13.40 -0.92
C LEU A 6 72.54 14.00 -2.13
N LYS A 7 73.24 14.22 -3.25
CA LYS A 7 72.64 14.77 -4.47
C LYS A 7 71.75 13.73 -5.16
N ASN A 8 72.20 12.47 -5.14
CA ASN A 8 71.52 11.35 -5.79
C ASN A 8 70.22 10.97 -5.06
N THR A 9 70.17 11.09 -3.72
CA THR A 9 68.94 10.85 -2.95
C THR A 9 67.91 11.97 -3.10
N LYS A 10 68.34 13.24 -3.22
CA LYS A 10 67.43 14.36 -3.51
C LYS A 10 66.78 14.24 -4.89
N GLN A 11 67.55 13.87 -5.91
CA GLN A 11 67.02 13.67 -7.26
C GLN A 11 66.01 12.51 -7.31
N LYS A 12 66.32 11.36 -6.69
CA LYS A 12 65.38 10.24 -6.61
C LYS A 12 64.08 10.58 -5.89
N LYS A 13 64.14 11.39 -4.82
CA LYS A 13 62.94 11.85 -4.11
C LYS A 13 62.08 12.79 -4.97
N ALA A 14 62.68 13.75 -5.66
CA ALA A 14 61.95 14.68 -6.52
C ALA A 14 61.25 13.97 -7.68
N HIS A 15 61.89 12.98 -8.30
CA HIS A 15 61.27 12.16 -9.34
C HIS A 15 60.15 11.26 -8.79
N ALA A 16 60.34 10.65 -7.60
CA ALA A 16 59.28 9.88 -6.95
C ALA A 16 58.06 10.74 -6.61
N GLU A 17 58.25 11.97 -6.11
CA GLU A 17 57.13 12.89 -5.83
C GLU A 17 56.43 13.38 -7.10
N GLN A 18 57.16 13.57 -8.20
CA GLN A 18 56.59 13.92 -9.51
C GLN A 18 55.79 12.76 -10.12
N GLU A 19 56.33 11.54 -10.10
CA GLU A 19 55.67 10.33 -10.59
C GLU A 19 54.41 10.01 -9.80
N LEU A 20 54.47 10.14 -8.46
CA LEU A 20 53.31 9.99 -7.59
C LEU A 20 52.24 11.02 -7.94
N GLY A 21 52.60 12.30 -8.09
CA GLY A 21 51.65 13.36 -8.44
C GLY A 21 50.96 13.13 -9.79
N ALA A 22 51.70 12.69 -10.81
CA ALA A 22 51.14 12.40 -12.14
C ALA A 22 50.22 11.18 -12.12
N TRP A 23 50.62 10.11 -11.42
CA TRP A 23 49.83 8.90 -11.25
C TRP A 23 48.54 9.17 -10.45
N LEU A 24 48.64 9.90 -9.32
CA LEU A 24 47.48 10.31 -8.52
C LEU A 24 46.49 11.18 -9.32
N ARG A 25 46.98 12.01 -10.25
CA ARG A 25 46.10 12.88 -11.07
C ARG A 25 45.34 12.08 -12.12
N GLN A 26 45.97 11.05 -12.69
CA GLN A 26 45.37 10.19 -13.71
C GLN A 26 44.43 9.14 -13.11
N TYR A 27 44.81 8.50 -12.00
CA TYR A 27 43.99 7.49 -11.33
C TYR A 27 42.98 8.10 -10.34
N GLY A 28 43.25 9.29 -9.79
CA GLY A 28 42.37 9.94 -8.81
C GLY A 28 40.98 10.26 -9.36
N SER A 29 40.88 10.71 -10.61
CA SER A 29 39.58 10.94 -11.26
C SER A 29 38.79 9.65 -11.45
N THR A 30 39.47 8.56 -11.86
CA THR A 30 38.82 7.25 -12.02
C THR A 30 38.36 6.65 -10.69
N LEU A 31 39.18 6.78 -9.64
CA LEU A 31 38.86 6.31 -8.30
C LEU A 31 37.70 7.10 -7.69
N LEU A 32 37.69 8.42 -7.90
CA LEU A 32 36.58 9.29 -7.49
C LEU A 32 35.29 8.95 -8.24
N GLY A 33 35.36 8.70 -9.55
CA GLY A 33 34.21 8.28 -10.35
C GLY A 33 33.65 6.93 -9.89
N LEU A 34 34.52 5.96 -9.61
CA LEU A 34 34.13 4.66 -9.04
C LEU A 34 33.49 4.79 -7.65
N LEU A 35 34.06 5.65 -6.79
CA LEU A 35 33.51 5.93 -5.47
C LEU A 35 32.10 6.54 -5.58
N LEU A 36 31.92 7.55 -6.44
CA LEU A 36 30.62 8.17 -6.68
C LEU A 36 29.61 7.16 -7.25
N LEU A 37 30.03 6.32 -8.20
CA LEU A 37 29.18 5.26 -8.73
C LEU A 37 28.75 4.26 -7.65
N ALA A 38 29.68 3.83 -6.81
CA ALA A 38 29.41 2.92 -5.70
C ALA A 38 28.43 3.53 -4.69
N LEU A 39 28.57 4.83 -4.38
CA LEU A 39 27.63 5.56 -3.54
C LEU A 39 26.24 5.63 -4.17
N LEU A 40 26.13 5.95 -5.47
CA LEU A 40 24.84 5.97 -6.17
C LEU A 40 24.16 4.59 -6.19
N VAL A 41 24.92 3.53 -6.45
CA VAL A 41 24.38 2.15 -6.39
C VAL A 41 23.94 1.82 -4.97
N HIS A 42 24.73 2.16 -3.95
CA HIS A 42 24.35 1.94 -2.56
C HIS A 42 23.09 2.73 -2.16
N ASP A 43 22.95 3.96 -2.63
CA ASP A 43 21.78 4.80 -2.32
C ASP A 43 20.50 4.27 -3.00
N ILE A 44 20.64 3.71 -4.21
CA ILE A 44 19.51 3.13 -4.97
C ILE A 44 19.14 1.73 -4.46
N PHE A 45 20.13 0.89 -4.16
CA PHE A 45 19.95 -0.53 -3.79
C PHE A 45 20.06 -0.81 -2.28
N GLY A 46 20.41 0.18 -1.46
CA GLY A 46 20.51 0.04 -0.01
C GLY A 46 19.17 -0.21 0.65
N ALA A 47 19.18 -0.63 1.92
CA ALA A 47 17.99 -0.98 2.70
C ALA A 47 16.92 0.13 2.81
N HIS A 48 17.27 1.37 2.45
CA HIS A 48 16.37 2.53 2.39
C HIS A 48 16.28 3.16 0.99
N GLY A 49 16.73 2.45 -0.04
CA GLY A 49 16.76 2.96 -1.41
C GLY A 49 15.38 3.15 -2.02
N TYR A 50 15.33 3.90 -3.13
CA TYR A 50 14.10 4.32 -3.82
C TYR A 50 13.13 3.16 -4.13
N LEU A 51 13.64 1.96 -4.38
CA LEU A 51 12.82 0.77 -4.61
C LEU A 51 12.03 0.32 -3.38
N ALA A 52 12.64 0.36 -2.19
CA ALA A 52 11.97 0.00 -0.93
C ALA A 52 10.87 1.02 -0.62
N MET A 53 11.16 2.32 -0.79
CA MET A 53 10.20 3.40 -0.62
C MET A 53 8.97 3.23 -1.52
N ARG A 54 9.15 2.81 -2.78
CA ARG A 54 8.02 2.55 -3.69
C ARG A 54 7.12 1.41 -3.22
N ARG A 55 7.67 0.31 -2.72
CA ARG A 55 6.88 -0.82 -2.20
C ARG A 55 6.08 -0.40 -0.98
N THR A 56 6.73 0.27 -0.02
CA THR A 56 6.08 0.80 1.18
C THR A 56 4.96 1.79 0.82
N GLN A 57 5.20 2.67 -0.16
CA GLN A 57 4.18 3.63 -0.60
C GLN A 57 2.96 2.92 -1.24
N GLN A 58 3.18 1.85 -1.99
CA GLN A 58 2.08 1.06 -2.55
C GLN A 58 1.28 0.35 -1.46
N GLU A 59 1.93 -0.20 -0.44
CA GLU A 59 1.26 -0.82 0.71
C GLU A 59 0.43 0.21 1.49
N ILE A 60 1.00 1.39 1.77
CA ILE A 60 0.28 2.50 2.39
C ILE A 60 -0.96 2.87 1.58
N ASN A 61 -0.84 2.96 0.26
CA ASN A 61 -1.97 3.32 -0.60
C ASN A 61 -3.06 2.23 -0.59
N LYS A 62 -2.68 0.94 -0.60
CA LYS A 62 -3.63 -0.18 -0.51
C LYS A 62 -4.38 -0.16 0.82
N VAL A 63 -3.67 0.00 1.94
CA VAL A 63 -4.28 0.04 3.28
C VAL A 63 -5.22 1.24 3.39
N LYS A 64 -4.81 2.42 2.92
CA LYS A 64 -5.67 3.62 2.92
C LYS A 64 -6.93 3.43 2.07
N ALA A 65 -6.83 2.80 0.90
CA ALA A 65 -7.99 2.47 0.08
C ALA A 65 -8.93 1.51 0.81
N GLY A 66 -8.41 0.51 1.51
CA GLY A 66 -9.18 -0.40 2.35
C GLY A 66 -9.94 0.32 3.47
N ILE A 67 -9.27 1.23 4.20
CA ILE A 67 -9.91 2.06 5.24
C ILE A 67 -11.07 2.87 4.65
N GLY A 68 -10.87 3.49 3.48
CA GLY A 68 -11.91 4.27 2.81
C GLY A 68 -13.13 3.42 2.43
N GLN A 69 -12.91 2.19 1.98
CA GLN A 69 -13.99 1.25 1.65
C GLN A 69 -14.75 0.80 2.91
N LEU A 70 -14.04 0.38 3.95
CA LEU A 70 -14.65 -0.06 5.22
C LEU A 70 -15.45 1.07 5.89
N ASN A 71 -14.95 2.32 5.84
CA ASN A 71 -15.70 3.45 6.39
C ASN A 71 -17.01 3.70 5.64
N LYS A 72 -17.03 3.53 4.31
CA LYS A 72 -18.28 3.65 3.53
C LYS A 72 -19.27 2.54 3.89
N GLU A 73 -18.78 1.31 4.03
CA GLU A 73 -19.60 0.17 4.42
C GLU A 73 -20.18 0.36 5.83
N ASN A 74 -19.36 0.82 6.78
CA ASN A 74 -19.85 1.14 8.13
C ASN A 74 -20.96 2.20 8.11
N VAL A 75 -20.79 3.31 7.37
CA VAL A 75 -21.83 4.34 7.27
C VAL A 75 -23.13 3.77 6.69
N GLN A 76 -23.04 2.95 5.65
CA GLN A 76 -24.23 2.31 5.05
C GLN A 76 -24.92 1.37 6.03
N LEU A 77 -24.16 0.54 6.74
CA LEU A 77 -24.71 -0.39 7.75
C LEU A 77 -25.31 0.37 8.93
N GLU A 78 -24.71 1.48 9.37
CA GLU A 78 -25.27 2.32 10.42
C GLU A 78 -26.60 2.95 10.00
N GLU A 79 -26.70 3.41 8.76
CA GLU A 79 -27.95 3.90 8.18
C GLU A 79 -29.01 2.79 8.12
N GLU A 80 -28.66 1.59 7.65
CA GLU A 80 -29.57 0.44 7.61
C GLU A 80 -30.07 0.05 9.01
N VAL A 81 -29.16 -0.03 9.98
CA VAL A 81 -29.52 -0.30 11.39
C VAL A 81 -30.44 0.80 11.93
N LYS A 82 -30.17 2.06 11.60
CA LYS A 82 -31.02 3.19 12.01
C LYS A 82 -32.40 3.08 11.39
N GLU A 83 -32.50 2.78 10.11
CA GLU A 83 -33.78 2.58 9.43
C GLU A 83 -34.58 1.44 10.06
N LEU A 84 -33.95 0.28 10.26
CA LEU A 84 -34.55 -0.88 10.91
C LEU A 84 -35.04 -0.56 12.33
N LYS A 85 -34.26 0.20 13.11
CA LYS A 85 -34.66 0.60 14.47
C LYS A 85 -35.73 1.69 14.49
N SER A 86 -35.75 2.59 13.51
CA SER A 86 -36.66 3.73 13.48
C SER A 86 -38.05 3.39 12.95
N ASP A 87 -38.17 2.37 12.11
CA ASP A 87 -39.44 1.92 11.55
C ASP A 87 -39.78 0.48 11.98
N PRO A 88 -40.60 0.32 13.04
CA PRO A 88 -41.06 -0.98 13.52
C PRO A 88 -41.78 -1.80 12.43
N HIS A 89 -42.35 -1.16 11.41
CA HIS A 89 -43.04 -1.87 10.33
C HIS A 89 -42.09 -2.62 9.41
N LYS A 90 -40.83 -2.15 9.23
CA LYS A 90 -39.82 -2.90 8.45
C LYS A 90 -39.45 -4.21 9.16
N ILE A 91 -39.21 -4.16 10.47
CA ILE A 91 -38.92 -5.35 11.26
C ILE A 91 -40.13 -6.30 11.28
N GLU A 92 -41.33 -5.77 11.46
CA GLU A 92 -42.55 -6.57 11.45
C GLU A 92 -42.78 -7.27 10.10
N LYS A 93 -42.51 -6.58 8.99
CA LYS A 93 -42.60 -7.16 7.65
C LYS A 93 -41.62 -8.33 7.48
N ILE A 94 -40.34 -8.16 7.83
CA ILE A 94 -39.34 -9.25 7.76
C ILE A 94 -39.76 -10.41 8.68
N ALA A 95 -40.20 -10.10 9.89
CA ALA A 95 -40.65 -11.11 10.85
C ALA A 95 -41.84 -11.92 10.31
N ARG A 96 -42.82 -11.27 9.66
CA ARG A 96 -44.01 -11.93 9.09
C ARG A 96 -43.71 -12.66 7.78
N ASP A 97 -42.99 -12.03 6.86
CA ASP A 97 -42.78 -12.51 5.49
C ASP A 97 -41.68 -13.57 5.40
N GLU A 98 -40.53 -13.34 6.05
CA GLU A 98 -39.36 -14.21 5.92
C GLU A 98 -39.29 -15.26 7.05
N LEU A 99 -39.62 -14.84 8.28
CA LEU A 99 -39.50 -15.69 9.46
C LEU A 99 -40.83 -16.36 9.86
N GLY A 100 -41.95 -15.94 9.27
CA GLY A 100 -43.28 -16.47 9.60
C GLY A 100 -43.67 -16.28 11.07
N LEU A 101 -43.12 -15.27 11.73
CA LEU A 101 -43.37 -14.93 13.13
C LEU A 101 -44.63 -14.07 13.26
N ALA A 102 -45.37 -14.26 14.35
CA ALA A 102 -46.55 -13.49 14.71
C ALA A 102 -46.47 -13.07 16.19
N ARG A 103 -47.15 -11.99 16.56
CA ARG A 103 -47.15 -11.52 17.96
C ARG A 103 -47.91 -12.52 18.86
N PRO A 104 -47.62 -12.57 20.18
CA PRO A 104 -48.39 -13.39 21.11
C PRO A 104 -49.89 -13.05 21.01
N GLY A 105 -50.72 -14.06 20.69
CA GLY A 105 -52.16 -13.92 20.49
C GLY A 105 -52.62 -13.79 19.02
N GLU A 106 -51.71 -13.70 18.06
CA GLU A 106 -52.03 -13.75 16.62
C GLU A 106 -52.00 -15.19 16.08
N VAL A 107 -52.79 -15.48 15.04
CA VAL A 107 -52.85 -16.80 14.39
C VAL A 107 -52.34 -16.69 12.94
N ILE A 108 -51.37 -17.53 12.59
CA ILE A 108 -50.80 -17.59 11.23
C ILE A 108 -51.72 -18.42 10.34
N ILE A 109 -52.28 -17.82 9.29
CA ILE A 109 -53.13 -18.50 8.31
C ILE A 109 -52.31 -18.76 7.05
N LYS A 110 -52.05 -20.03 6.73
CA LYS A 110 -51.43 -20.45 5.46
C LYS A 110 -52.51 -20.86 4.48
N ILE A 111 -52.62 -20.12 3.38
CA ILE A 111 -53.58 -20.43 2.31
C ILE A 111 -52.94 -21.48 1.39
N PRO A 112 -53.51 -22.70 1.25
CA PRO A 112 -52.99 -23.70 0.33
C PRO A 112 -53.10 -23.20 -1.11
N GLN A 113 -52.08 -23.47 -1.94
CA GLN A 113 -52.01 -22.97 -3.32
C GLN A 113 -53.22 -23.34 -4.18
N SER A 114 -53.89 -24.47 -3.87
CA SER A 114 -55.11 -24.91 -4.54
C SER A 114 -56.34 -24.03 -4.30
N GLN A 115 -56.28 -23.12 -3.31
CA GLN A 115 -57.36 -22.18 -2.95
C GLN A 115 -56.98 -20.71 -3.24
N GLN A 116 -55.76 -20.45 -3.73
CA GLN A 116 -55.41 -19.14 -4.25
C GLN A 116 -56.17 -18.96 -5.57
N LEU A 117 -57.22 -18.12 -5.55
CA LEU A 117 -57.85 -17.65 -6.77
C LEU A 117 -56.75 -17.14 -7.72
N PRO A 118 -56.81 -17.46 -9.03
CA PRO A 118 -55.83 -16.95 -9.98
C PRO A 118 -55.81 -15.44 -9.84
N GLN A 119 -54.74 -14.90 -9.25
CA GLN A 119 -54.57 -13.46 -9.22
C GLN A 119 -54.46 -13.06 -10.68
N ALA A 120 -55.49 -12.37 -11.17
CA ALA A 120 -55.51 -11.82 -12.50
C ALA A 120 -54.17 -11.13 -12.70
N SER A 121 -53.39 -11.66 -13.63
CA SER A 121 -52.10 -11.17 -14.06
C SER A 121 -52.16 -9.66 -14.07
N SER A 122 -51.47 -9.02 -13.13
CA SER A 122 -51.19 -7.59 -13.16
C SER A 122 -50.21 -7.35 -14.31
N VAL A 123 -50.75 -7.45 -15.53
CA VAL A 123 -50.21 -6.85 -16.74
C VAL A 123 -50.22 -5.36 -16.47
N LYS A 124 -49.10 -4.86 -15.97
CA LYS A 124 -48.83 -3.44 -15.91
C LYS A 124 -48.40 -3.01 -17.33
N PRO A 125 -49.00 -1.97 -17.92
CA PRO A 125 -48.48 -1.37 -19.15
C PRO A 125 -47.10 -0.74 -18.93
#